data_AF-A0A8J3Z3C6-F1
#
_entry.id   AF-A0A8J3Z3C6-F1
#
_cell.length_a   1.000
_cell.length_b   1.000
_cell.length_c   1.000
_cell.angle_alpha   90.00
_cell.angle_beta   90.00
_cell.angle_gamma   90.00
#
_symmetry.space_group_name_H-M   'P 1'
#
loop_
_entity.id
_entity.type
_entity.pdbx_description
1 polymer ?
#
loop_
_entity_poly.entity_id
_entity_poly.type
_entity_poly.pdbx_seq_one_letter_code
_entity_poly.pdbx_strand_id
1 'polypeptide(L)'
;MFRRIKSLLAALAATLIAAVSFTVATAAPAAAFGAETFGCRVSPGTILTWQPVCTNSRPATTYNAGFAVLNTSGTYDFSWRIDGPYLGIFTGCDRTSSGCGVLVAGGSTDSVVTVTVTYTQNGQSATRSATAIINGYCGGQLC
;
A
#
# COMPACT_ATOMS: atom_id res chain seq x y z
N MET A 1 -34.40 69.14 14.68
CA MET A 1 -34.91 68.25 15.75
C MET A 1 -35.80 67.19 15.09
N PHE A 2 -35.33 65.94 15.08
CA PHE A 2 -36.04 64.64 15.00
C PHE A 2 -37.38 64.51 14.21
N ARG A 3 -37.40 63.71 13.10
CA ARG A 3 -37.93 62.30 12.99
C ARG A 3 -39.49 62.27 12.90
N ARG A 4 -40.24 61.54 12.04
CA ARG A 4 -40.11 60.20 11.42
C ARG A 4 -41.09 60.07 10.22
N ILE A 5 -40.73 59.46 9.08
CA ILE A 5 -40.96 58.06 8.64
C ILE A 5 -42.45 57.63 8.57
N LYS A 6 -42.93 57.26 7.36
CA LYS A 6 -43.41 55.90 6.93
C LYS A 6 -44.32 56.01 5.70
N SER A 7 -43.82 55.62 4.53
CA SER A 7 -44.16 54.35 3.81
C SER A 7 -45.34 54.57 2.85
N LEU A 8 -45.34 54.21 1.57
CA LEU A 8 -45.10 52.89 0.98
C LEU A 8 -44.91 53.02 -0.56
N LEU A 9 -43.99 52.21 -1.10
CA LEU A 9 -43.99 51.52 -2.40
C LEU A 9 -44.38 52.26 -3.69
N ALA A 10 -43.49 52.23 -4.69
CA ALA A 10 -43.55 51.23 -5.77
C ALA A 10 -42.40 51.37 -6.79
N ALA A 11 -41.89 50.20 -7.21
CA ALA A 11 -41.26 49.90 -8.51
C ALA A 11 -39.84 50.47 -8.77
N LEU A 12 -38.89 49.78 -9.40
CA LEU A 12 -38.95 48.58 -10.24
C LEU A 12 -37.56 47.90 -10.29
N ALA A 13 -37.60 46.60 -10.59
CA ALA A 13 -36.50 45.64 -10.69
C ALA A 13 -35.40 45.97 -11.70
N ALA A 14 -34.17 45.51 -11.40
CA ALA A 14 -33.22 44.93 -12.36
C ALA A 14 -31.99 44.33 -11.62
N THR A 15 -32.19 43.25 -10.88
CA THR A 15 -31.07 42.46 -10.33
C THR A 15 -30.57 41.48 -11.40
N LEU A 16 -29.47 41.85 -12.05
CA LEU A 16 -28.65 40.94 -12.83
C LEU A 16 -27.97 39.96 -11.87
N ILE A 17 -28.50 38.75 -11.75
CA ILE A 17 -27.77 37.64 -11.13
C ILE A 17 -26.93 37.02 -12.24
N ALA A 18 -25.66 37.42 -12.30
CA ALA A 18 -24.66 36.68 -13.05
C ALA A 18 -24.50 35.32 -12.38
N ALA A 19 -24.97 34.26 -13.04
CA ALA A 19 -24.77 32.89 -12.64
C ALA A 19 -23.27 32.57 -12.76
N VAL A 20 -22.53 32.76 -11.67
CA VAL A 20 -21.20 32.17 -11.52
C VAL A 20 -21.44 30.68 -11.36
N SER A 21 -21.29 29.93 -12.45
CA SER A 21 -21.20 28.49 -12.43
C SER A 21 -19.97 28.11 -11.60
N PHE A 22 -20.18 27.91 -10.30
CA PHE A 22 -19.22 27.26 -9.42
C PHE A 22 -18.98 25.85 -9.98
N THR A 23 -17.93 25.69 -10.76
CA THR A 23 -17.30 24.38 -10.94
C THR A 23 -16.86 23.95 -9.55
N VAL A 24 -17.69 23.12 -8.91
CA VAL A 24 -17.29 22.35 -7.74
C VAL A 24 -16.20 21.42 -8.25
N ALA A 25 -14.94 21.87 -8.14
CA ALA A 25 -13.82 20.96 -8.17
C ALA A 25 -14.05 20.04 -6.97
N THR A 26 -14.60 18.85 -7.22
CA THR A 26 -14.63 17.80 -6.23
C THR A 26 -13.18 17.53 -5.88
N ALA A 27 -12.71 18.12 -4.79
CA ALA A 27 -11.44 17.79 -4.20
C ALA A 27 -11.53 16.29 -3.90
N ALA A 28 -10.89 15.48 -4.77
CA ALA A 28 -10.69 14.09 -4.47
C ALA A 28 -10.03 14.04 -3.09
N PRO A 29 -10.41 13.10 -2.21
CA PRO A 29 -9.77 12.98 -0.91
C PRO A 29 -8.26 12.95 -1.14
N ALA A 30 -7.54 13.87 -0.48
CA ALA A 30 -6.09 13.90 -0.54
C ALA A 30 -5.60 12.56 0.00
N ALA A 31 -5.23 11.65 -0.92
CA ALA A 31 -4.70 10.36 -0.56
C ALA A 31 -3.40 10.61 0.20
N ALA A 32 -3.37 10.22 1.47
CA ALA A 32 -2.31 10.56 2.41
C ALA A 32 -1.12 9.62 2.17
N PHE A 33 -0.41 9.87 1.06
CA PHE A 33 0.85 9.22 0.77
C PHE A 33 1.82 9.41 1.95
N GLY A 34 2.45 8.31 2.40
CA GLY A 34 3.42 8.31 3.49
C GLY A 34 2.98 7.59 4.76
N ALA A 35 1.74 7.10 4.83
CA ALA A 35 1.27 6.24 5.93
C ALA A 35 1.50 4.74 5.67
N GLU A 36 1.99 4.40 4.48
CA GLU A 36 2.15 3.01 4.07
C GLU A 36 3.28 2.34 4.85
N THR A 37 3.06 1.07 5.20
CA THR A 37 4.09 0.22 5.79
C THR A 37 4.36 -0.96 4.87
N PHE A 38 5.59 -1.44 4.83
CA PHE A 38 5.97 -2.58 4.00
C PHE A 38 6.61 -3.65 4.86
N GLY A 39 6.21 -4.90 4.63
CA GLY A 39 6.76 -6.03 5.35
C GLY A 39 6.52 -7.33 4.62
N CYS A 40 7.02 -8.41 5.22
CA CYS A 40 6.91 -9.76 4.72
C CYS A 40 6.38 -10.73 5.78
N ARG A 41 5.94 -11.89 5.31
CA ARG A 41 5.48 -13.05 6.10
C ARG A 41 5.85 -14.33 5.38
N VAL A 42 6.14 -15.38 6.13
CA VAL A 42 6.47 -16.71 5.57
C VAL A 42 5.48 -17.75 6.07
N SER A 43 4.98 -18.58 5.16
CA SER A 43 4.11 -19.73 5.46
C SER A 43 4.68 -21.01 4.83
N PRO A 44 4.63 -22.18 5.49
CA PRO A 44 4.10 -22.40 6.84
C PRO A 44 4.97 -21.76 7.93
N GLY A 45 4.31 -21.10 8.88
CA GLY A 45 4.95 -20.35 9.95
C GLY A 45 3.92 -19.90 11.00
N THR A 46 4.41 -19.52 12.17
CA THR A 46 3.59 -19.04 13.30
C THR A 46 3.50 -17.52 13.37
N ILE A 47 4.35 -16.81 12.61
CA ILE A 47 4.35 -15.35 12.57
C ILE A 47 3.27 -14.89 11.59
N LEU A 48 2.18 -14.35 12.14
CA LEU A 48 1.06 -13.81 11.37
C LEU A 48 1.14 -12.29 11.17
N THR A 49 2.17 -11.65 11.73
CA THR A 49 2.41 -10.20 11.65
C THR A 49 3.35 -9.87 10.49
N TRP A 50 3.07 -8.77 9.81
CA TRP A 50 3.95 -8.25 8.75
C TRP A 50 5.16 -7.55 9.37
N GLN A 51 6.37 -7.95 8.96
CA GLN A 51 7.61 -7.42 9.52
C GLN A 51 8.63 -7.13 8.42
N PRO A 52 9.57 -6.18 8.60
CA PRO A 52 10.60 -5.90 7.60
C PRO A 52 11.50 -7.10 7.32
N VAL A 53 11.74 -7.93 8.34
CA VAL A 53 12.42 -9.21 8.23
C VAL A 53 11.49 -10.27 8.78
N CYS A 54 11.25 -11.33 8.01
CA CYS A 54 10.39 -12.44 8.41
C CYS A 54 11.13 -13.75 8.22
N THR A 55 10.82 -14.73 9.07
CA THR A 55 11.45 -16.05 9.03
C THR A 55 10.42 -17.17 9.06
N ASN A 56 10.78 -18.33 8.52
CA ASN A 56 10.04 -19.56 8.78
C ASN A 56 10.27 -20.03 10.22
N SER A 57 9.25 -20.68 10.80
CA SER A 57 9.33 -21.27 12.14
C SER A 57 8.98 -22.76 12.18
N ARG A 58 8.78 -23.37 11.01
CA ARG A 58 8.47 -24.80 10.86
C ARG A 58 9.19 -25.35 9.63
N PRO A 59 9.64 -26.61 9.66
CA PRO A 59 10.22 -27.26 8.49
C PRO A 59 9.15 -27.49 7.41
N ALA A 60 9.50 -27.16 6.17
CA ALA A 60 8.74 -27.47 4.97
C ALA A 60 9.68 -27.56 3.77
N THR A 61 9.25 -28.27 2.73
CA THR A 61 9.98 -28.36 1.46
C THR A 61 9.84 -27.10 0.61
N THR A 62 8.78 -26.32 0.85
CA THR A 62 8.50 -25.08 0.13
C THR A 62 7.81 -24.10 1.06
N TYR A 63 8.17 -22.83 0.93
CA TYR A 63 7.58 -21.74 1.67
C TYR A 63 6.96 -20.71 0.72
N ASN A 64 5.86 -20.13 1.16
CA ASN A 64 5.23 -18.97 0.56
C ASN A 64 5.71 -17.74 1.33
N ALA A 65 6.61 -16.97 0.75
CA ALA A 65 6.99 -15.66 1.27
C ALA A 65 6.07 -14.60 0.64
N GLY A 66 5.18 -14.04 1.45
CA GLY A 66 4.32 -12.92 1.07
C GLY A 66 4.97 -11.60 1.47
N PHE A 67 4.87 -10.61 0.59
CA PHE A 67 5.30 -9.23 0.78
C PHE A 67 4.11 -8.32 0.52
N ALA A 68 3.87 -7.32 1.36
CA ALA A 68 2.72 -6.43 1.17
C ALA A 68 2.97 -5.00 1.63
N VAL A 69 2.48 -4.06 0.85
CA VAL A 69 2.31 -2.66 1.22
C VAL A 69 0.94 -2.54 1.91
N LEU A 70 0.97 -2.14 3.18
CA LEU A 70 -0.21 -2.00 4.03
C LEU A 70 -0.57 -0.52 4.19
N ASN A 71 -1.78 -0.26 4.70
CA ASN A 71 -2.33 1.09 4.90
C ASN A 71 -2.41 1.93 3.62
N THR A 72 -2.46 1.27 2.45
CA THR A 72 -2.68 1.94 1.17
C THR A 72 -4.10 2.52 1.13
N SER A 73 -4.25 3.78 0.74
CA SER A 73 -5.55 4.41 0.50
C SER A 73 -5.63 5.01 -0.89
N GLY A 74 -6.70 4.71 -1.63
CA GLY A 74 -6.83 5.13 -3.05
C GLY A 74 -6.08 4.22 -4.02
N THR A 75 -5.71 4.77 -5.18
CA THR A 75 -5.08 4.02 -6.27
C THR A 75 -3.57 4.22 -6.28
N TYR A 76 -2.83 3.12 -6.45
CA TYR A 76 -1.37 3.09 -6.49
C TYR A 76 -0.89 2.38 -7.75
N ASP A 77 0.31 2.74 -8.16
CA ASP A 77 1.10 2.04 -9.16
C ASP A 77 2.30 1.39 -8.47
N PHE A 78 2.47 0.08 -8.65
CA PHE A 78 3.51 -0.71 -7.99
C PHE A 78 4.57 -1.18 -8.99
N SER A 79 5.81 -1.26 -8.54
CA SER A 79 6.92 -1.87 -9.27
C SER A 79 7.71 -2.74 -8.32
N TRP A 80 7.79 -4.03 -8.63
CA TRP A 80 8.38 -5.04 -7.76
C TRP A 80 9.71 -5.52 -8.31
N ARG A 81 10.70 -5.65 -7.43
CA ARG A 81 11.99 -6.30 -7.70
C ARG A 81 12.23 -7.36 -6.64
N ILE A 82 12.57 -8.57 -7.09
CA ILE A 82 12.83 -9.72 -6.22
C ILE A 82 14.30 -10.11 -6.43
N ASP A 83 15.07 -10.14 -5.34
CA ASP A 83 16.48 -10.55 -5.33
C ASP A 83 16.64 -11.77 -4.42
N GLY A 84 17.46 -12.75 -4.85
CA GLY A 84 17.72 -13.99 -4.13
C GLY A 84 17.13 -15.24 -4.81
N PRO A 85 17.29 -16.43 -4.21
CA PRO A 85 16.79 -17.68 -4.77
C PRO A 85 15.30 -17.83 -4.49
N TYR A 86 14.48 -17.84 -5.54
CA TYR A 86 13.06 -18.15 -5.47
C TYR A 86 12.67 -19.10 -6.62
N LEU A 87 11.65 -19.92 -6.39
CA LEU A 87 11.15 -20.91 -7.34
C LEU A 87 10.18 -20.30 -8.36
N GLY A 88 9.49 -19.24 -7.97
CA GLY A 88 8.56 -18.53 -8.83
C GLY A 88 7.68 -17.55 -8.06
N ILE A 89 6.91 -16.75 -8.80
CA ILE A 89 5.86 -15.89 -8.26
C ILE A 89 4.56 -16.69 -8.27
N PHE A 90 3.87 -16.81 -7.13
CA PHE A 90 2.59 -17.52 -7.06
C PHE A 90 1.38 -16.59 -7.02
N THR A 91 1.57 -15.31 -6.67
CA THR A 91 0.49 -14.32 -6.68
C THR A 91 1.03 -12.89 -6.66
N GLY A 92 0.29 -11.96 -7.25
CA GLY A 92 0.59 -10.53 -7.25
C GLY A 92 1.91 -10.20 -7.94
N CYS A 93 2.66 -9.25 -7.38
CA CYS A 93 3.89 -8.67 -7.93
C CYS A 93 3.67 -7.92 -9.27
N ASP A 94 2.43 -7.60 -9.62
CA ASP A 94 2.09 -6.77 -10.77
C ASP A 94 1.94 -5.29 -10.39
N ARG A 95 1.65 -4.46 -11.39
CA ARG A 95 1.58 -3.01 -11.28
C ARG A 95 0.41 -2.48 -10.43
N THR A 96 -0.60 -3.30 -10.21
CA THR A 96 -1.84 -2.94 -9.49
C THR A 96 -1.98 -3.64 -8.15
N SER A 97 -1.17 -4.67 -7.90
CA SER A 97 -1.18 -5.45 -6.66
C SER A 97 -0.32 -4.81 -5.59
N SER A 98 -0.94 -4.51 -4.44
CA SER A 98 -0.23 -4.07 -3.22
C SER A 98 0.53 -5.21 -2.52
N GLY A 99 0.41 -6.43 -3.02
CA GLY A 99 1.10 -7.61 -2.53
C GLY A 99 1.90 -8.33 -3.61
N CYS A 100 2.93 -9.05 -3.17
CA CYS A 100 3.79 -9.89 -3.98
C CYS A 100 4.10 -11.19 -3.24
N GLY A 101 3.75 -12.32 -3.81
CA GLY A 101 3.95 -13.64 -3.22
C GLY A 101 4.95 -14.47 -4.02
N VAL A 102 6.02 -14.89 -3.37
CA VAL A 102 7.08 -15.71 -3.96
C VAL A 102 7.18 -17.07 -3.28
N LEU A 103 7.43 -18.10 -4.07
CA LEU A 103 7.74 -19.45 -3.61
C LEU A 103 9.23 -19.56 -3.37
N VAL A 104 9.62 -20.05 -2.22
CA VAL A 104 11.03 -20.25 -1.84
C VAL A 104 11.24 -21.71 -1.44
N ALA A 105 12.33 -22.30 -1.91
CA ALA A 105 12.68 -23.66 -1.54
C ALA A 105 13.04 -23.74 -0.05
N GLY A 106 12.59 -24.80 0.62
CA GLY A 106 13.17 -25.22 1.89
C GLY A 106 14.38 -26.11 1.66
N GLY A 107 15.18 -26.31 2.71
CA GLY A 107 16.36 -27.16 2.65
C GLY A 107 17.12 -27.18 3.97
N SER A 108 18.34 -27.71 3.93
CA SER A 108 19.26 -27.76 5.07
C SER A 108 20.20 -26.55 5.16
N THR A 109 20.02 -25.56 4.29
CA THR A 109 20.83 -24.34 4.24
C THR A 109 19.92 -23.13 4.24
N ASP A 110 20.36 -22.07 4.89
CA ASP A 110 19.62 -20.81 4.89
C ASP A 110 19.50 -20.24 3.47
N SER A 111 18.36 -19.61 3.20
CA SER A 111 18.11 -18.88 1.96
C SER A 111 17.50 -17.53 2.27
N VAL A 112 17.93 -16.50 1.55
CA VAL A 112 17.51 -15.13 1.79
C VAL A 112 16.91 -14.55 0.52
N VAL A 113 15.65 -14.13 0.58
CA VAL A 113 14.96 -13.43 -0.50
C VAL A 113 14.62 -12.04 -0.03
N THR A 114 15.08 -11.03 -0.77
CA THR A 114 14.77 -9.63 -0.50
C THR A 114 13.88 -9.09 -1.61
N VAL A 115 12.77 -8.48 -1.24
CA VAL A 115 11.86 -7.84 -2.19
C VAL A 115 11.90 -6.35 -1.95
N THR A 116 12.10 -5.60 -3.03
CA THR A 116 12.00 -4.15 -3.06
C THR A 116 10.76 -3.77 -3.85
N VAL A 117 9.94 -2.90 -3.29
CA VAL A 117 8.78 -2.32 -3.96
C VAL A 117 8.96 -0.81 -4.07
N THR A 118 8.71 -0.28 -5.26
CA THR A 118 8.46 1.13 -5.47
C THR A 118 6.97 1.31 -5.72
N TYR A 119 6.30 2.10 -4.89
CA TYR A 119 4.89 2.42 -5.06
C TYR A 119 4.71 3.92 -5.27
N THR A 120 3.80 4.27 -6.18
CA THR A 120 3.57 5.64 -6.63
C THR A 120 2.09 6.00 -6.56
N GLN A 121 1.78 7.19 -6.06
CA GLN A 121 0.44 7.74 -6.04
C GLN A 121 0.50 9.26 -6.26
N ASN A 122 -0.36 9.77 -7.14
CA ASN A 122 -0.46 11.21 -7.44
C ASN A 122 0.89 11.90 -7.74
N GLY A 123 1.80 11.18 -8.42
CA GLY A 123 3.14 11.67 -8.77
C GLY A 123 4.18 11.62 -7.65
N GLN A 124 3.82 11.13 -6.46
CA GLN A 124 4.77 10.85 -5.37
C GLN A 124 5.13 9.37 -5.35
N SER A 125 6.41 9.05 -5.16
CA SER A 125 6.92 7.68 -5.13
C SER A 125 7.74 7.41 -3.89
N ALA A 126 7.66 6.17 -3.39
CA ALA A 126 8.48 5.69 -2.27
C ALA A 126 8.95 4.27 -2.58
N THR A 127 10.17 3.99 -2.14
CA THR A 127 10.79 2.67 -2.26
C THR A 127 11.02 2.07 -0.88
N ARG A 128 10.65 0.81 -0.71
CA ARG A 128 10.80 0.05 0.53
C ARG A 128 11.29 -1.36 0.21
N SER A 129 12.02 -1.96 1.15
CA SER A 129 12.48 -3.34 1.06
C SER A 129 12.09 -4.14 2.30
N ALA A 130 11.93 -5.44 2.12
CA ALA A 130 11.71 -6.41 3.18
C ALA A 130 12.37 -7.74 2.79
N THR A 131 12.73 -8.53 3.79
CA THR A 131 13.56 -9.72 3.60
C THR A 131 12.93 -10.95 4.27
N ALA A 132 12.70 -11.99 3.48
CA ALA A 132 12.36 -13.31 3.98
C ALA A 132 13.63 -14.14 4.14
N ILE A 133 13.87 -14.64 5.35
CA ILE A 133 14.94 -15.59 5.67
C ILE A 133 14.29 -16.95 5.87
N ILE A 134 14.63 -17.89 4.99
CA ILE A 134 14.25 -19.29 5.13
C ILE A 134 15.40 -19.98 5.82
N ASN A 135 15.28 -20.17 7.13
CA ASN A 135 16.22 -20.94 7.93
C ASN A 135 16.22 -22.41 7.47
N GLY A 136 17.42 -22.99 7.40
CA GLY A 136 17.63 -24.38 7.10
C GLY A 136 17.10 -25.29 8.22
N TYR A 137 16.52 -26.43 7.84
CA TYR A 137 16.10 -27.46 8.78
C TYR A 137 16.78 -28.79 8.47
N CYS A 138 17.37 -29.39 9.49
CA CYS A 138 18.05 -30.67 9.47
C CYS A 138 17.11 -31.71 10.10
N GLY A 139 16.11 -32.15 9.33
CA GLY A 139 14.99 -32.93 9.84
C GLY A 139 13.93 -32.03 10.49
N GLY A 140 13.71 -32.18 11.80
CA GLY A 140 12.71 -31.40 12.55
C GLY A 140 13.26 -30.17 13.28
N GLN A 141 14.58 -29.95 13.24
CA GLN A 141 15.28 -28.90 13.99
C GLN A 141 16.03 -27.97 13.04
N LEU A 142 16.30 -26.74 13.50
CA LEU A 142 17.15 -25.80 12.76
C LEU A 142 18.54 -26.41 12.56
N CYS A 143 19.07 -26.25 11.35
CA CYS A 143 20.50 -26.24 11.15
C CYS A 143 21.02 -24.86 11.64
#